data_AF-A0A075HV47-F1
#
_entry.id   AF-A0A075HV47-F1
#
_cell.length_a   1.000
_cell.length_b   1.000
_cell.length_c   1.000
_cell.angle_alpha   90.00
_cell.angle_beta   90.00
_cell.angle_gamma   90.00
#
_symmetry.space_group_name_H-M   'P 1'
#
loop_
_entity.id
_entity.type
_entity.pdbx_description
1 polymer ?
#
loop_
_entity_poly.entity_id
_entity_poly.type
_entity_poly.pdbx_seq_one_letter_code
_entity_poly.pdbx_strand_id
1 'polypeptide(L)'
;MPALAALRESAERDLPLKGHRVAGCLHVTKETAVLIETISVAGAEISWSGCNPLSTQDDVAAWLASESYGVHAWHGQSTEDFYKCIDR
;
A
#
# COMPACT_ATOMS: atom_id res chain seq x y z
N MET A 1 3.07 -14.01 5.44
CA MET A 1 3.17 -13.31 6.75
C MET A 1 2.01 -13.77 7.62
N PRO A 2 2.21 -14.70 8.58
CA PRO A 2 1.11 -15.41 9.25
C PRO A 2 0.21 -14.53 10.11
N ALA A 3 0.76 -13.50 10.78
CA ALA A 3 -0.04 -12.57 11.58
C ALA A 3 -1.03 -11.76 10.72
N LEU A 4 -0.60 -11.26 9.56
CA LEU A 4 -1.48 -10.55 8.63
C LEU A 4 -2.52 -11.49 8.00
N ALA A 5 -2.15 -12.74 7.70
CA ALA A 5 -3.10 -13.73 7.18
C ALA A 5 -4.25 -13.97 8.18
N ALA A 6 -3.93 -14.16 9.46
CA ALA A 6 -4.93 -14.35 10.51
C ALA A 6 -5.82 -13.10 10.70
N LEU A 7 -5.25 -11.89 10.61
CA LEU A 7 -6.01 -10.64 10.68
C LEU A 7 -6.93 -10.45 9.46
N ARG A 8 -6.47 -10.85 8.27
CA ARG A 8 -7.26 -10.74 7.03
C ARG A 8 -8.54 -11.57 7.10
N GLU A 9 -8.47 -12.79 7.64
CA GLU A 9 -9.63 -13.68 7.77
C GLU A 9 -10.76 -13.09 8.63
N SER A 10 -10.45 -12.39 9.73
CA SER A 10 -11.47 -11.71 10.53
C SER A 10 -11.89 -10.37 9.91
N ALA A 11 -10.93 -9.60 9.38
CA ALA A 11 -11.16 -8.28 8.82
C ALA A 11 -12.09 -8.30 7.59
N GLU A 12 -12.06 -9.36 6.77
CA GLU A 12 -12.95 -9.51 5.62
C GLU A 12 -14.43 -9.61 6.02
N ARG A 13 -14.71 -10.23 7.18
CA ARG A 13 -16.08 -10.37 7.69
C ARG A 13 -16.54 -9.11 8.42
N ASP A 14 -15.67 -8.55 9.25
CA ASP A 14 -16.03 -7.49 10.18
C ASP A 14 -15.89 -6.09 9.57
N LEU A 15 -15.12 -5.96 8.48
CA LEU A 15 -14.79 -4.72 7.77
C LEU A 15 -14.48 -3.56 8.73
N PRO A 16 -13.53 -3.72 9.67
CA PRO A 16 -13.32 -2.76 10.77
C PRO A 16 -12.85 -1.38 10.31
N LEU A 17 -12.31 -1.27 9.09
CA LEU A 17 -11.85 -0.01 8.51
C LEU A 17 -12.82 0.54 7.46
N LYS A 18 -14.04 -0.01 7.36
CA LYS A 18 -15.06 0.50 6.43
C LYS A 18 -15.29 2.00 6.61
N GLY A 19 -15.25 2.73 5.50
CA GLY A 19 -15.44 4.19 5.47
C GLY A 19 -14.21 5.00 5.90
N HIS A 20 -13.11 4.35 6.27
CA HIS A 20 -11.84 5.02 6.54
C HIS A 20 -11.00 5.13 5.27
N ARG A 21 -10.19 6.19 5.24
CA ARG A 21 -9.15 6.41 4.23
C ARG A 21 -7.80 6.26 4.90
N VAL A 22 -6.95 5.42 4.34
CA VAL A 22 -5.61 5.14 4.87
C VAL A 22 -4.58 5.59 3.84
N ALA A 23 -3.82 6.63 4.20
CA ALA A 23 -2.63 7.05 3.46
C ALA A 23 -1.39 6.42 4.10
N GLY A 24 -0.58 5.74 3.30
CA GLY A 24 0.67 5.12 3.75
C GLY A 24 1.89 5.73 3.08
N CYS A 25 2.92 6.04 3.88
CA CYS A 25 4.24 6.40 3.39
C CYS A 25 5.24 5.39 3.97
N LEU A 26 5.44 4.28 3.25
CA LEU A 26 6.25 3.13 3.66
C LEU A 26 6.95 2.52 2.44
N HIS A 27 8.06 1.80 2.63
CA HIS A 27 8.72 1.07 1.55
C HIS A 27 7.73 0.21 0.76
N VAL A 28 7.71 0.33 -0.56
CA VAL A 28 6.82 -0.44 -1.43
C VAL A 28 7.53 -1.74 -1.81
N THR A 29 7.32 -2.77 -1.00
CA THR A 29 7.87 -4.11 -1.16
C THR A 29 6.76 -5.16 -1.09
N LYS A 30 7.07 -6.42 -1.40
CA LYS A 30 6.12 -7.53 -1.30
C LYS A 30 5.47 -7.67 0.09
N GLU A 31 6.19 -7.36 1.16
CA GLU A 31 5.64 -7.37 2.52
C GLU A 31 4.60 -6.27 2.72
N THR A 32 4.86 -5.07 2.19
CA THR A 32 3.92 -3.95 2.21
C THR A 32 2.71 -4.21 1.33
N ALA A 33 2.85 -4.94 0.22
CA ALA A 33 1.70 -5.36 -0.58
C ALA A 33 0.73 -6.22 0.24
N VAL A 34 1.24 -7.19 1.02
CA VAL A 34 0.40 -8.01 1.92
C VAL A 34 -0.30 -7.14 2.97
N LEU A 35 0.37 -6.10 3.47
CA LEU A 35 -0.24 -5.13 4.39
C LEU A 35 -1.36 -4.32 3.72
N ILE A 36 -1.09 -3.75 2.54
CA ILE A 36 -2.05 -2.97 1.75
C ILE A 36 -3.30 -3.78 1.46
N GLU A 37 -3.15 -5.01 0.95
CA GLU A 37 -4.26 -5.92 0.68
C GLU A 37 -5.07 -6.20 1.95
N THR A 38 -4.40 -6.39 3.10
CA THR A 38 -5.08 -6.66 4.38
C THR A 38 -5.90 -5.44 4.82
N ILE A 39 -5.35 -4.22 4.70
CA ILE A 39 -6.05 -2.97 5.03
C ILE A 39 -7.24 -2.75 4.10
N SER A 40 -7.08 -3.03 2.80
CA SER A 40 -8.16 -2.91 1.83
C SER A 40 -9.28 -3.92 2.08
N VAL A 41 -8.94 -5.19 2.38
CA VAL A 41 -9.92 -6.24 2.75
C VAL A 41 -10.65 -5.88 4.04
N ALA A 42 -10.02 -5.15 4.96
CA ALA A 42 -10.67 -4.59 6.13
C ALA A 42 -11.67 -3.45 5.82
N GLY A 43 -11.85 -3.07 4.55
CA GLY A 43 -12.84 -2.12 4.08
C GLY A 43 -12.35 -0.68 3.89
N ALA A 44 -11.04 -0.42 4.02
CA ALA A 44 -10.47 0.91 3.82
C ALA A 44 -10.28 1.26 2.34
N GLU A 45 -10.42 2.54 2.01
CA GLU A 45 -9.86 3.13 0.79
C GLU A 45 -8.38 3.48 1.05
N ILE A 46 -7.48 3.18 0.11
CA ILE A 46 -6.04 3.31 0.33
C ILE A 46 -5.34 4.16 -0.74
N SER A 47 -4.38 4.97 -0.29
CA SER A 47 -3.36 5.64 -1.12
C SER A 47 -1.98 5.40 -0.51
N TRP A 48 -0.97 5.12 -1.33
CA TRP A 48 0.32 4.67 -0.84
C TRP A 48 1.49 5.28 -1.62
N SER A 49 2.45 5.84 -0.89
CA SER A 49 3.72 6.33 -1.42
C SER A 49 4.91 5.57 -0.79
N GLY A 50 6.06 5.63 -1.45
CA GLY A 50 7.32 5.18 -0.86
C GLY A 50 7.81 6.14 0.23
N CYS A 51 8.49 5.64 1.26
CA CYS A 51 9.21 6.49 2.23
C CYS A 51 10.71 6.62 1.96
N ASN A 52 11.21 5.97 0.90
CA ASN A 52 12.58 6.09 0.42
C ASN A 52 12.61 5.91 -1.12
N PRO A 53 13.17 6.85 -1.90
CA PRO A 53 13.24 6.80 -3.36
C PRO A 53 13.88 5.54 -3.95
N LEU A 54 14.74 4.85 -3.20
CA LEU A 54 15.48 3.67 -3.66
C LEU A 54 14.93 2.34 -3.13
N SER A 55 13.82 2.37 -2.40
CA SER A 55 13.31 1.18 -1.70
C SER A 55 12.19 0.44 -2.43
N THR A 56 11.56 1.09 -3.41
CA THR A 56 10.45 0.51 -4.16
C THR A 56 10.92 -0.68 -4.97
N GLN A 57 10.15 -1.77 -4.91
CA GLN A 57 10.20 -2.89 -5.84
C GLN A 57 9.17 -2.62 -6.92
N ASP A 58 9.63 -2.29 -8.13
CA ASP A 58 8.76 -1.80 -9.21
C ASP A 58 7.76 -2.84 -9.72
N ASP A 59 8.13 -4.12 -9.69
CA ASP A 59 7.24 -5.24 -9.99
C ASP A 59 6.09 -5.33 -8.99
N VAL A 60 6.36 -5.08 -7.71
CA VAL A 60 5.33 -5.02 -6.67
C VAL A 60 4.45 -3.79 -6.80
N ALA A 61 5.04 -2.62 -7.06
CA ALA A 61 4.28 -1.40 -7.31
C ALA A 61 3.36 -1.55 -8.54
N ALA A 62 3.85 -2.19 -9.59
CA ALA A 62 3.07 -2.50 -10.80
C ALA A 62 1.91 -3.46 -10.50
N TRP A 63 2.15 -4.52 -9.70
CA TRP A 63 1.09 -5.44 -9.27
C TRP A 63 0.00 -4.73 -8.47
N LEU A 64 0.39 -3.88 -7.51
CA LEU A 64 -0.57 -3.11 -6.73
C LEU A 64 -1.41 -2.19 -7.63
N ALA A 65 -0.78 -1.51 -8.58
CA ALA A 65 -1.48 -0.66 -9.53
C ALA A 65 -2.44 -1.46 -10.44
N SER A 66 -2.07 -2.67 -10.89
CA SER A 66 -2.94 -3.52 -11.72
C SER A 66 -4.19 -4.01 -10.96
N GLU A 67 -4.06 -4.20 -9.65
CA GLU A 67 -5.18 -4.54 -8.75
C GLU A 67 -5.98 -3.29 -8.31
N SER A 68 -5.75 -2.14 -8.94
CA SER A 68 -6.44 -0.86 -8.68
C SER A 68 -6.19 -0.26 -7.29
N TYR A 69 -5.11 -0.66 -6.61
CA TYR A 69 -4.66 0.01 -5.39
C TYR A 69 -4.02 1.37 -5.73
N GLY A 70 -4.33 2.40 -4.93
CA GLY A 70 -3.68 3.71 -5.05
C GLY A 70 -2.22 3.60 -4.63
N VAL A 71 -1.31 3.44 -5.59
CA VAL A 71 0.14 3.37 -5.35
C VAL A 71 0.88 4.38 -6.23
N HIS A 72 1.75 5.14 -5.59
CA HIS A 72 2.45 6.28 -6.14
C HIS A 72 3.93 6.14 -5.77
N ALA A 73 4.61 5.16 -6.35
CA ALA A 73 6.02 4.91 -6.07
C ALA A 73 6.69 4.17 -7.22
N TRP A 74 7.96 4.48 -7.49
CA TRP A 74 8.86 3.67 -8.31
C TRP A 74 10.29 3.80 -7.77
N HIS A 75 11.19 2.92 -8.19
CA HIS A 75 12.58 2.94 -7.81
C HIS A 75 13.33 4.07 -8.51
N GLY A 76 14.18 4.79 -7.78
CA GLY A 76 15.00 5.86 -8.34
C GLY A 76 14.24 7.17 -8.58
N GLN A 77 13.19 7.44 -7.79
CA GLN A 77 12.48 8.72 -7.84
C GLN A 77 13.42 9.91 -7.64
N SER A 78 13.18 10.98 -8.41
CA SER A 78 13.75 12.28 -8.07
C SER A 78 13.18 12.80 -6.75
N THR A 79 13.84 13.76 -6.11
CA THR A 79 13.30 14.39 -4.90
C THR A 79 11.94 15.05 -5.17
N GLU A 80 11.77 15.66 -6.34
CA GLU A 80 10.50 16.29 -6.72
C GLU A 80 9.39 15.24 -6.89
N ASP A 81 9.66 14.16 -7.61
CA ASP A 81 8.68 13.09 -7.82
C ASP A 81 8.31 12.38 -6.51
N PHE A 82 9.29 12.16 -5.63
CA PHE A 82 9.07 11.58 -4.31
C PHE A 82 8.04 12.38 -3.51
N TYR A 83 8.17 13.72 -3.44
CA TYR A 83 7.19 14.55 -2.73
C TYR A 83 5.86 14.67 -3.46
N LYS A 84 5.85 14.71 -4.80
CA LYS A 84 4.60 14.65 -5.58
C LYS A 84 3.83 13.36 -5.31
N CYS A 85 4.54 12.25 -5.11
CA CYS A 85 3.94 10.96 -4.77
C CYS A 85 3.37 10.91 -3.35
N ILE A 86 3.99 11.58 -2.37
CA ILE A 86 3.47 11.68 -1.00
C ILE A 86 2.18 12.52 -0.94
N ASP A 87 2.04 13.52 -1.81
CA ASP A 87 0.87 14.41 -1.87
C ASP A 87 -0.39 13.73 -2.46
N ARG A 88 -0.26 12.55 -3.07
CA ARG A 88 -1.36 11.81 -3.72
C ARG A 88 -2.10 10.90 -2.77
#